data_AF-A0A851RD31-F1
#
_entry.id   AF-A0A851RD31-F1
#
_cell.length_a   1.000
_cell.length_b   1.000
_cell.length_c   1.000
_cell.angle_alpha   90.00
_cell.angle_beta   90.00
_cell.angle_gamma   90.00
#
_symmetry.space_group_name_H-M   'P 1'
#
loop_
_entity.id
_entity.type
_entity.pdbx_description
1 polymer ?
#
loop_
_entity_poly.entity_id
_entity_poly.type
_entity_poly.pdbx_seq_one_letter_code
_entity_poly.pdbx_strand_id
1 'polypeptide(L)'
;MAGGEPGEPNPEEFLYGEEDFVLQAAGWGGPDPAPSRFDRVLLAGWSDRMERGLFRYRLGPLPTRVLPGPVRLVAQLNEQRSAQRRPPQPVRSLRDPFDPGAFNFTRLRPAELLFRLRRTGGPGPPPEPLLVAINASPLERGHVLLLPEPARRLPQALAAPALRGALEAALLSAHPGFRVGFNGLGGGASVNHLHLHGLYLDRPLPLEEAPAEPLGPRLGLLRAGPAPAFLFFAPGPAELEPVSRAVCRAAEHLGGAGLACNVLATRGEPPAGPGAGGGRGLRVLLWARRPLFGPKAGEPFAVALCELAGLLPLPNEPLYRDITEAQALSAIRQHLLPEPELRLLGGELARLLGD
;
A
#
# COMPACT_ATOMS: atom_id res chain seq x y z
N MET A 1 43.90 -8.69 16.81
CA MET A 1 42.91 -9.77 16.65
C MET A 1 41.64 -9.35 17.36
N ALA A 2 40.84 -8.49 16.72
CA ALA A 2 39.55 -8.09 17.25
C ALA A 2 38.52 -9.13 16.80
N GLY A 3 37.86 -9.77 17.76
CA GLY A 3 36.83 -10.77 17.51
C GLY A 3 35.68 -10.13 16.74
N GLY A 4 35.42 -10.64 15.53
CA GLY A 4 34.19 -10.35 14.82
C GLY A 4 33.01 -10.88 15.62
N GLU A 5 31.99 -10.05 15.78
CA GLU A 5 30.69 -10.52 16.23
C GLU A 5 30.24 -11.69 15.33
N PRO A 6 29.64 -12.75 15.89
CA PRO A 6 29.12 -13.85 15.10
C PRO A 6 28.10 -13.29 14.12
N GLY A 7 28.40 -13.43 12.82
CA GLY A 7 27.64 -12.83 11.73
C GLY A 7 26.16 -13.14 11.89
N GLU A 8 25.35 -12.08 12.00
CA GLU A 8 23.90 -12.21 11.99
C GLU A 8 23.50 -13.00 10.74
N PRO A 9 22.64 -14.03 10.86
CA PRO A 9 22.26 -14.84 9.71
C PRO A 9 21.63 -13.93 8.65
N ASN A 10 22.17 -14.00 7.42
CA ASN A 10 21.58 -13.35 6.25
C ASN A 10 20.10 -13.75 6.17
N PRO A 11 19.14 -12.83 5.94
CA PRO A 11 17.74 -13.19 5.87
C PRO A 11 17.50 -14.31 4.86
N GLU A 12 16.57 -15.21 5.20
CA GLU A 12 16.15 -16.31 4.33
C GLU A 12 15.73 -15.77 2.95
N GLU A 13 16.06 -16.48 1.87
CA GLU A 13 15.69 -16.07 0.51
C GLU A 13 14.34 -16.70 0.11
N PHE A 14 13.39 -15.86 -0.30
CA PHE A 14 12.20 -16.29 -1.05
C PHE A 14 12.46 -16.08 -2.53
N LEU A 15 12.92 -17.14 -3.18
CA LEU A 15 13.09 -17.17 -4.64
C LEU A 15 11.75 -17.39 -5.33
N TYR A 16 11.49 -16.68 -6.43
CA TYR A 16 10.30 -16.88 -7.26
C TYR A 16 10.57 -16.61 -8.74
N GLY A 17 9.88 -17.34 -9.60
CA GLY A 17 9.82 -17.14 -11.05
C GLY A 17 8.46 -16.63 -11.54
N GLU A 18 8.26 -16.61 -12.86
CA GLU A 18 6.95 -16.24 -13.43
C GLU A 18 5.89 -17.31 -13.18
N GLU A 19 6.30 -18.56 -13.04
CA GLU A 19 5.48 -19.73 -12.72
C GLU A 19 4.83 -19.65 -11.32
N ASP A 20 5.40 -18.87 -10.41
CA ASP A 20 4.85 -18.66 -9.07
C ASP A 20 3.72 -17.62 -9.05
N PHE A 21 3.53 -16.85 -10.13
CA PHE A 21 2.47 -15.85 -10.18
C PHE A 21 1.09 -16.48 -10.30
N VAL A 22 0.19 -16.04 -9.42
CA VAL A 22 -1.23 -16.43 -9.46
C VAL A 22 -1.96 -15.53 -10.46
N LEU A 23 -2.05 -15.95 -11.72
CA LEU A 23 -2.68 -15.15 -12.77
C LEU A 23 -4.22 -15.21 -12.75
N GLN A 24 -4.78 -16.33 -12.27
CA GLN A 24 -6.23 -16.52 -12.12
C GLN A 24 -6.62 -16.35 -10.65
N ALA A 25 -6.57 -15.11 -10.14
CA ALA A 25 -6.93 -14.82 -8.76
C ALA A 25 -8.45 -14.99 -8.55
N ALA A 26 -8.82 -15.82 -7.56
CA ALA A 26 -10.22 -16.04 -7.20
C ALA A 26 -10.93 -14.71 -6.87
N GLY A 27 -12.16 -14.55 -7.35
CA GLY A 27 -13.06 -13.46 -6.96
C GLY A 27 -13.52 -13.58 -5.51
N TRP A 28 -14.16 -12.53 -5.01
CA TRP A 28 -14.91 -12.63 -3.77
C TRP A 28 -16.13 -13.55 -3.98
N GLY A 29 -16.40 -14.47 -3.04
CA GLY A 29 -17.56 -15.36 -3.09
C GLY A 29 -17.36 -16.71 -3.80
N GLY A 30 -16.14 -17.00 -4.28
CA GLY A 30 -15.74 -18.37 -4.65
C GLY A 30 -15.29 -19.19 -3.43
N PRO A 31 -14.98 -20.50 -3.59
CA PRO A 31 -14.30 -21.24 -2.53
C PRO A 31 -12.98 -20.54 -2.18
N ASP A 32 -12.64 -20.48 -0.89
CA ASP A 32 -11.40 -19.86 -0.44
C ASP A 32 -10.23 -20.50 -1.19
N PRO A 33 -9.47 -19.72 -1.99
CA PRO A 33 -8.35 -20.28 -2.70
C PRO A 33 -7.35 -20.81 -1.69
N ALA A 34 -6.82 -22.01 -1.93
CA ALA A 34 -5.71 -22.51 -1.13
C ALA A 34 -4.59 -21.46 -1.14
N PRO A 35 -3.98 -21.13 0.02
CA PRO A 35 -2.95 -20.10 0.08
C PRO A 35 -1.80 -20.46 -0.86
N SER A 36 -1.21 -19.48 -1.53
CA SER A 36 -0.01 -19.69 -2.34
C SER A 36 1.19 -20.08 -1.46
N ARG A 37 2.33 -20.46 -2.07
CA ARG A 37 3.60 -20.60 -1.34
C ARG A 37 3.97 -19.28 -0.64
N PHE A 38 3.77 -18.16 -1.32
CA PHE A 38 4.02 -16.84 -0.76
C PHE A 38 3.16 -16.55 0.47
N ASP A 39 1.85 -16.79 0.38
CA ASP A 39 0.91 -16.57 1.49
C ASP A 39 1.27 -17.41 2.71
N ARG A 40 1.60 -18.70 2.50
CA ARG A 40 2.00 -19.60 3.58
C ARG A 40 3.27 -19.09 4.29
N VAL A 41 4.31 -18.75 3.54
CA VAL A 41 5.59 -18.30 4.12
C VAL A 41 5.42 -16.96 4.84
N LEU A 42 4.73 -15.99 4.23
CA LEU A 42 4.51 -14.68 4.82
C LEU A 42 3.69 -14.78 6.09
N LEU A 43 2.55 -15.46 6.06
CA LEU A 43 1.65 -15.57 7.21
C LEU A 43 2.26 -16.39 8.35
N ALA A 44 2.99 -17.47 8.05
CA ALA A 44 3.70 -18.26 9.06
C ALA A 44 4.80 -17.43 9.72
N GLY A 45 5.64 -16.75 8.93
CA GLY A 45 6.66 -15.86 9.46
C GLY A 45 6.07 -14.74 10.32
N TRP A 46 5.01 -14.08 9.84
CA TRP A 46 4.33 -13.04 10.60
C TRP A 46 3.78 -13.56 11.94
N SER A 47 3.14 -14.73 11.96
CA SER A 47 2.62 -15.35 13.18
C SER A 47 3.73 -15.72 14.17
N ASP A 48 4.84 -16.31 13.71
CA ASP A 48 6.01 -16.61 14.56
C ASP A 48 6.53 -15.34 15.26
N ARG A 49 6.68 -14.25 14.51
CA ARG A 49 7.15 -12.98 15.08
C ARG A 49 6.16 -12.40 16.09
N MET A 50 4.85 -12.68 15.93
CA MET A 50 3.78 -12.25 16.85
C MET A 50 3.86 -13.04 18.16
N GLU A 51 4.06 -14.35 18.07
CA GLU A 51 4.26 -15.24 19.23
C GLU A 51 5.53 -14.89 20.01
N ARG A 52 6.59 -14.49 19.30
CA ARG A 52 7.86 -14.04 19.90
C ARG A 52 7.81 -12.62 20.48
N GLY A 53 6.68 -11.91 20.41
CA GLY A 53 6.51 -10.59 21.00
C GLY A 53 7.32 -9.48 20.32
N LEU A 54 7.59 -9.60 19.02
CA LEU A 54 8.41 -8.62 18.29
C LEU A 54 7.63 -7.38 17.84
N PHE A 55 6.31 -7.40 17.99
CA PHE A 55 5.41 -6.28 17.72
C PHE A 55 5.29 -5.37 18.94
N ARG A 56 4.85 -4.12 18.73
CA ARG A 56 4.62 -3.19 19.83
C ARG A 56 3.46 -3.60 20.71
N TYR A 57 2.45 -4.23 20.12
CA TYR A 57 1.28 -4.78 20.79
C TYR A 57 0.90 -6.11 20.14
N ARG A 58 0.15 -6.93 20.88
CA ARG A 58 -0.43 -8.17 20.37
C ARG A 58 -1.71 -7.85 19.59
N LEU A 59 -1.75 -8.18 18.30
CA LEU A 59 -2.96 -8.00 17.51
C LEU A 59 -4.03 -9.01 17.96
N GLY A 60 -5.08 -8.51 18.60
CA GLY A 60 -6.26 -9.29 18.97
C GLY A 60 -7.35 -9.22 17.90
N PRO A 61 -8.56 -9.71 18.20
CA PRO A 61 -9.74 -9.45 17.37
C PRO A 61 -9.93 -7.95 17.15
N LEU A 62 -10.28 -7.57 15.92
CA LEU A 62 -10.50 -6.19 15.52
C LEU A 62 -12.00 -5.96 15.33
N PRO A 63 -12.71 -5.36 16.31
CA PRO A 63 -14.13 -5.03 16.16
C PRO A 63 -14.36 -4.26 14.87
N THR A 64 -15.17 -4.81 13.98
CA THR A 64 -15.31 -4.29 12.61
C THR A 64 -16.79 -4.19 12.25
N ARG A 65 -17.20 -3.05 11.71
CA ARG A 65 -18.57 -2.82 11.23
C ARG A 65 -18.56 -2.10 9.89
N VAL A 66 -19.59 -2.30 9.09
CA VAL A 66 -19.84 -1.52 7.89
C VAL A 66 -20.68 -0.31 8.29
N LEU A 67 -20.24 0.89 7.94
CA LEU A 67 -21.00 2.11 8.16
C LEU A 67 -22.22 2.12 7.22
N PRO A 68 -23.42 2.46 7.73
CA PRO A 68 -24.59 2.64 6.86
C PRO A 68 -24.39 3.82 5.92
N GLY A 69 -24.51 3.56 4.62
CA GLY A 69 -24.45 4.57 3.57
C GLY A 69 -24.08 3.97 2.20
N PRO A 70 -24.10 4.79 1.13
CA PRO A 70 -23.87 4.32 -0.23
C PRO A 70 -22.45 3.80 -0.49
N VAL A 71 -21.44 4.26 0.24
CA VAL A 71 -20.03 3.86 0.04
C VAL A 71 -19.70 2.58 0.81
N ARG A 72 -20.44 2.30 1.89
CA ARG A 72 -20.29 1.16 2.79
C ARG A 72 -18.88 1.07 3.41
N LEU A 73 -18.40 2.20 3.94
CA LEU A 73 -17.08 2.26 4.59
C LEU A 73 -16.94 1.24 5.71
N VAL A 74 -15.75 0.67 5.86
CA VAL A 74 -15.44 -0.31 6.89
C VAL A 74 -14.79 0.38 8.07
N ALA A 75 -15.48 0.48 9.19
CA ALA A 75 -14.90 0.94 10.45
C ALA A 75 -14.33 -0.23 11.24
N GLN A 76 -13.09 -0.09 11.70
CA GLN A 76 -12.37 -1.11 12.45
C GLN A 76 -11.66 -0.48 13.66
N LEU A 77 -11.94 -0.97 14.87
CA LEU A 77 -11.33 -0.45 16.09
C LEU A 77 -9.93 -1.05 16.31
N ASN A 78 -8.93 -0.19 16.55
CA ASN A 78 -7.61 -0.60 16.99
C ASN A 78 -6.97 0.42 17.95
N GLU A 79 -7.41 0.37 19.21
CA GLU A 79 -6.96 1.29 20.27
C GLU A 79 -5.48 1.09 20.62
N GLN A 80 -5.03 -0.17 20.68
CA GLN A 80 -3.64 -0.51 21.00
C GLN A 80 -2.67 0.07 19.97
N ARG A 81 -3.01 -0.02 18.68
CA ARG A 81 -2.21 0.62 17.65
C ARG A 81 -2.10 2.12 17.87
N SER A 82 -3.21 2.76 18.21
CA SER A 82 -3.25 4.21 18.37
C SER A 82 -2.43 4.67 19.57
N ALA A 83 -2.45 3.90 20.67
CA ALA A 83 -1.67 4.18 21.87
C ALA A 83 -0.18 3.83 21.72
N GLN A 84 0.17 2.75 20.99
CA GLN A 84 1.52 2.15 21.04
C GLN A 84 2.34 2.37 19.77
N ARG A 85 1.72 2.78 18.65
CA ARG A 85 2.44 3.13 17.43
C ARG A 85 3.37 4.31 17.68
N ARG A 86 4.49 4.31 16.95
CA ARG A 86 5.44 5.42 16.98
C ARG A 86 4.74 6.72 16.55
N PRO A 87 5.03 7.86 17.19
CA PRO A 87 4.71 9.14 16.61
C PRO A 87 5.31 9.25 15.20
N PRO A 88 4.56 9.78 14.22
CA PRO A 88 5.11 10.10 12.90
C PRO A 88 6.31 11.04 13.01
N GLN A 89 7.27 10.90 12.09
CA GLN A 89 8.37 11.85 11.99
C GLN A 89 7.88 13.25 11.61
N PRO A 90 8.57 14.31 12.08
CA PRO A 90 8.27 15.67 11.65
C PRO A 90 8.72 15.83 10.19
N VAL A 91 7.77 15.71 9.27
CA VAL A 91 7.98 15.97 7.84
C VAL A 91 7.57 17.42 7.55
N ARG A 92 8.44 18.16 6.87
CA ARG A 92 8.29 19.58 6.53
C ARG A 92 8.02 19.80 5.04
N SER A 93 8.41 18.84 4.20
CA SER A 93 8.25 18.92 2.75
C SER A 93 7.93 17.55 2.14
N LEU A 94 7.34 17.57 0.94
CA LEU A 94 7.13 16.39 0.11
C LEU A 94 8.43 15.70 -0.32
N ARG A 95 9.56 16.43 -0.24
CA ARG A 95 10.88 16.00 -0.70
C ARG A 95 11.94 16.09 0.40
N ASP A 96 11.54 15.94 1.67
CA ASP A 96 12.52 15.94 2.77
C ASP A 96 13.60 14.88 2.51
N PRO A 97 14.88 15.24 2.67
CA PRO A 97 15.96 14.28 2.51
C PRO A 97 15.92 13.21 3.60
N PHE A 98 16.50 12.05 3.31
CA PHE A 98 16.71 11.01 4.31
C PHE A 98 17.50 11.58 5.50
N ASP A 99 17.02 11.31 6.72
CA ASP A 99 17.68 11.71 7.96
C ASP A 99 18.25 10.48 8.70
N PRO A 100 19.59 10.31 8.77
CA PRO A 100 20.20 9.21 9.52
C PRO A 100 20.00 9.32 11.03
N GLY A 101 19.70 10.51 11.56
CA GLY A 101 19.46 10.77 12.98
C GLY A 101 18.10 10.26 13.46
N ALA A 102 17.06 10.49 12.65
CA ALA A 102 15.73 9.93 12.86
C ALA A 102 15.70 8.39 12.76
N PHE A 103 14.61 7.80 13.25
CA PHE A 103 14.39 6.36 13.04
C PHE A 103 14.35 6.01 11.55
N ASN A 104 14.96 4.91 11.17
CA ASN A 104 14.95 4.45 9.79
C ASN A 104 15.24 2.94 9.74
N PHE A 105 14.96 2.32 8.60
CA PHE A 105 15.06 0.86 8.45
C PHE A 105 16.50 0.29 8.41
N THR A 106 17.56 1.10 8.45
CA THR A 106 18.91 0.54 8.70
C THR A 106 19.08 0.07 10.14
N ARG A 107 18.15 0.47 11.03
CA ARG A 107 18.09 0.08 12.44
C ARG A 107 17.02 -0.99 12.69
N LEU A 108 16.53 -1.66 11.63
CA LEU A 108 15.60 -2.77 11.77
C LEU A 108 16.31 -3.93 12.48
N ARG A 109 15.67 -4.54 13.48
CA ARG A 109 16.25 -5.71 14.13
C ARG A 109 16.20 -6.89 13.16
N PRO A 110 17.25 -7.71 13.03
CA PRO A 110 17.21 -8.88 12.15
C PRO A 110 16.04 -9.83 12.42
N ALA A 111 15.62 -9.97 13.69
CA ALA A 111 14.47 -10.77 14.07
C ALA A 111 13.12 -10.28 13.49
N GLU A 112 13.03 -9.00 13.07
CA GLU A 112 11.84 -8.42 12.42
C GLU A 112 11.77 -8.77 10.93
N LEU A 113 12.86 -9.26 10.33
CA LEU A 113 12.89 -9.74 8.95
C LEU A 113 12.18 -11.09 8.84
N LEU A 114 11.37 -11.23 7.79
CA LEU A 114 10.79 -12.50 7.39
C LEU A 114 11.70 -13.19 6.38
N PHE A 115 11.96 -12.53 5.24
CA PHE A 115 12.78 -13.05 4.15
C PHE A 115 13.17 -11.93 3.18
N ARG A 116 14.12 -12.22 2.29
CA ARG A 116 14.45 -11.43 1.11
C ARG A 116 13.70 -11.98 -0.10
N LEU A 117 12.81 -11.20 -0.67
CA LEU A 117 12.03 -11.53 -1.85
C LEU A 117 12.87 -11.26 -3.10
N ARG A 118 13.21 -12.33 -3.85
CA ARG A 118 14.11 -12.26 -5.00
C ARG A 118 13.54 -12.98 -6.20
N ARG A 119 13.38 -12.24 -7.30
CA ARG A 119 13.02 -12.82 -8.59
C ARG A 119 14.20 -13.60 -9.17
N THR A 120 13.92 -14.80 -9.65
CA THR A 120 14.86 -15.66 -10.37
C THR A 120 14.39 -15.86 -11.80
N GLY A 121 15.27 -15.67 -12.77
CA GLY A 121 14.95 -15.83 -14.19
C GLY A 121 14.14 -14.67 -14.79
N GLY A 122 13.93 -14.76 -16.11
CA GLY A 122 13.30 -13.72 -16.94
C GLY A 122 14.28 -12.98 -17.86
N PRO A 123 13.79 -12.26 -18.89
CA PRO A 123 14.63 -11.46 -19.77
C PRO A 123 15.17 -10.21 -19.04
N GLY A 124 16.49 -9.99 -19.13
CA GLY A 124 17.17 -8.84 -18.54
C GLY A 124 17.75 -9.10 -17.14
N PRO A 125 18.41 -8.09 -16.53
CA PRO A 125 18.89 -8.21 -15.16
C PRO A 125 17.70 -8.36 -14.19
N PRO A 126 17.79 -9.23 -13.17
CA PRO A 126 16.72 -9.37 -12.20
C PRO A 126 16.50 -8.05 -11.46
N PRO A 127 15.24 -7.71 -11.11
CA PRO A 127 14.97 -6.55 -10.28
C PRO A 127 15.69 -6.69 -8.94
N GLU A 128 16.01 -5.56 -8.34
CA GLU A 128 16.59 -5.52 -7.01
C GLU A 128 15.65 -6.20 -6.00
N PRO A 129 16.17 -7.08 -5.13
CA PRO A 129 15.33 -7.78 -4.17
C PRO A 129 14.73 -6.81 -3.15
N LEU A 130 13.58 -7.20 -2.61
CA LEU A 130 12.95 -6.49 -1.50
C LEU A 130 13.15 -7.28 -0.20
N LEU A 131 13.49 -6.60 0.89
CA LEU A 131 13.39 -7.18 2.22
C LEU A 131 11.93 -7.12 2.67
N VAL A 132 11.41 -8.23 3.16
CA VAL A 132 10.09 -8.33 3.77
C VAL A 132 10.25 -8.39 5.27
N ALA A 133 9.71 -7.40 5.98
CA ALA A 133 9.78 -7.29 7.43
C ALA A 133 8.38 -7.14 8.04
N ILE A 134 8.20 -7.50 9.31
CA ILE A 134 6.94 -7.18 9.99
C ILE A 134 6.76 -5.67 10.07
N ASN A 135 5.51 -5.20 9.97
CA ASN A 135 5.20 -3.88 10.51
C ASN A 135 4.95 -4.04 12.01
N ALA A 136 5.86 -3.54 12.84
CA ALA A 136 5.76 -3.62 14.30
C ALA A 136 4.50 -2.90 14.89
N SER A 137 3.71 -2.18 14.08
CA SER A 137 2.40 -1.62 14.44
C SER A 137 1.32 -2.00 13.41
N PRO A 138 0.94 -3.29 13.37
CA PRO A 138 0.18 -3.90 12.29
C PRO A 138 -1.28 -3.47 12.31
N LEU A 139 -1.82 -3.14 11.14
CA LEU A 139 -3.24 -2.84 10.96
C LEU A 139 -4.07 -4.12 10.98
N GLU A 140 -3.56 -5.13 10.30
CA GLU A 140 -4.19 -6.43 10.08
C GLU A 140 -3.17 -7.55 10.21
N ARG A 141 -3.68 -8.78 10.29
CA ARG A 141 -2.84 -9.98 10.19
C ARG A 141 -2.07 -9.98 8.86
N GLY A 142 -0.78 -10.29 8.92
CA GLY A 142 0.08 -10.28 7.75
C GLY A 142 0.50 -8.89 7.26
N HIS A 143 0.27 -7.82 8.05
CA HIS A 143 0.80 -6.50 7.71
C HIS A 143 2.34 -6.49 7.81
N VAL A 144 2.98 -6.41 6.65
CA VAL A 144 4.43 -6.36 6.43
C VAL A 144 4.87 -5.07 5.76
N LEU A 145 6.17 -4.79 5.82
CA LEU A 145 6.86 -3.77 5.05
C LEU A 145 7.66 -4.42 3.93
N LEU A 146 7.63 -3.79 2.77
CA LEU A 146 8.43 -4.14 1.59
C LEU A 146 9.49 -3.05 1.42
N LEU A 147 10.75 -3.42 1.64
CA LEU A 147 11.86 -2.49 1.75
C LEU A 147 12.85 -2.74 0.62
N PRO A 148 13.14 -1.75 -0.25
CA PRO A 148 14.40 -1.73 -0.99
C PRO A 148 15.57 -1.75 -0.01
N GLU A 149 16.78 -2.09 -0.49
CA GLU A 149 17.98 -2.21 0.35
C GLU A 149 18.16 -0.99 1.29
N PRO A 150 17.93 -1.15 2.62
CA PRO A 150 17.93 -0.02 3.56
C PRO A 150 19.26 0.73 3.59
N ALA A 151 20.38 0.05 3.29
CA ALA A 151 21.69 0.68 3.22
C ALA A 151 21.79 1.80 2.16
N ARG A 152 20.90 1.80 1.16
CA ARG A 152 20.81 2.86 0.14
C ARG A 152 20.21 4.16 0.64
N ARG A 153 19.58 4.17 1.82
CA ARG A 153 19.08 5.39 2.49
C ARG A 153 18.17 6.24 1.61
N LEU A 154 17.30 5.58 0.84
CA LEU A 154 16.38 6.27 -0.07
C LEU A 154 15.31 7.00 0.76
N PRO A 155 15.04 8.30 0.51
CA PRO A 155 13.91 8.99 1.15
C PRO A 155 12.58 8.35 0.77
N GLN A 156 11.49 8.67 1.49
CA GLN A 156 10.14 8.14 1.22
C GLN A 156 9.53 8.79 -0.04
N ALA A 157 10.13 8.50 -1.19
CA ALA A 157 9.69 8.85 -2.53
C ALA A 157 9.52 7.56 -3.34
N LEU A 158 8.40 7.44 -4.04
CA LEU A 158 8.06 6.23 -4.77
C LEU A 158 9.08 5.97 -5.90
N ALA A 159 9.61 4.74 -5.95
CA ALA A 159 10.59 4.35 -6.95
C ALA A 159 10.09 3.15 -7.77
N ALA A 160 10.28 3.19 -9.09
CA ALA A 160 9.75 2.17 -10.00
C ALA A 160 10.23 0.74 -9.69
N PRO A 161 11.50 0.47 -9.34
CA PRO A 161 11.94 -0.87 -8.94
C PRO A 161 11.22 -1.39 -7.68
N ALA A 162 11.03 -0.51 -6.69
CA ALA A 162 10.35 -0.85 -5.44
C ALA A 162 8.85 -1.14 -5.65
N LEU A 163 8.19 -0.29 -6.44
CA LEU A 163 6.78 -0.51 -6.82
C LEU A 163 6.63 -1.80 -7.61
N ARG A 164 7.49 -2.07 -8.60
CA ARG A 164 7.47 -3.31 -9.38
C ARG A 164 7.56 -4.53 -8.49
N GLY A 165 8.54 -4.59 -7.59
CA GLY A 165 8.68 -5.72 -6.66
C GLY A 165 7.46 -5.90 -5.75
N ALA A 166 6.82 -4.79 -5.33
CA ALA A 166 5.58 -4.86 -4.58
C ALA A 166 4.39 -5.37 -5.42
N LEU A 167 4.27 -4.96 -6.69
CA LEU A 167 3.25 -5.51 -7.58
C LEU A 167 3.49 -6.99 -7.89
N GLU A 168 4.74 -7.41 -8.03
CA GLU A 168 5.10 -8.84 -8.14
C GLU A 168 4.68 -9.61 -6.88
N ALA A 169 4.91 -9.07 -5.68
CA ALA A 169 4.40 -9.65 -4.43
C ALA A 169 2.86 -9.78 -4.43
N ALA A 170 2.14 -8.79 -4.97
CA ALA A 170 0.69 -8.87 -5.14
C ALA A 170 0.27 -9.95 -6.16
N LEU A 171 1.12 -10.26 -7.14
CA LEU A 171 0.90 -11.38 -8.07
C LEU A 171 1.19 -12.75 -7.46
N LEU A 172 2.10 -12.84 -6.49
CA LEU A 172 2.44 -14.10 -5.81
C LEU A 172 1.34 -14.58 -4.84
N SER A 173 0.55 -13.66 -4.28
CA SER A 173 -0.58 -14.00 -3.42
C SER A 173 -1.75 -14.61 -4.20
N ALA A 174 -2.31 -15.70 -3.68
CA ALA A 174 -3.59 -16.27 -4.13
C ALA A 174 -4.80 -15.61 -3.43
N HIS A 175 -4.57 -14.91 -2.32
CA HIS A 175 -5.63 -14.26 -1.55
C HIS A 175 -6.11 -12.99 -2.26
N PRO A 176 -7.42 -12.83 -2.56
CA PRO A 176 -7.95 -11.64 -3.25
C PRO A 176 -7.75 -10.35 -2.46
N GLY A 177 -7.74 -10.47 -1.13
CA GLY A 177 -7.52 -9.38 -0.19
C GLY A 177 -6.07 -8.98 0.09
N PHE A 178 -5.05 -9.63 -0.49
CA PHE A 178 -3.67 -9.17 -0.32
C PHE A 178 -3.43 -7.93 -1.17
N ARG A 179 -3.03 -6.85 -0.53
CA ARG A 179 -2.86 -5.53 -1.14
C ARG A 179 -1.50 -4.98 -0.81
N VAL A 180 -0.95 -4.21 -1.75
CA VAL A 180 0.27 -3.45 -1.53
C VAL A 180 0.00 -1.96 -1.57
N GLY A 181 0.74 -1.22 -0.76
CA GLY A 181 0.40 0.16 -0.42
C GLY A 181 1.60 1.07 -0.27
N PHE A 182 1.45 2.35 -0.60
CA PHE A 182 2.45 3.38 -0.36
C PHE A 182 1.77 4.64 0.17
N ASN A 183 2.36 5.22 1.21
CA ASN A 183 2.05 6.56 1.67
C ASN A 183 3.27 7.44 1.38
N GLY A 184 3.07 8.54 0.66
CA GLY A 184 4.12 9.55 0.46
C GLY A 184 4.30 10.45 1.69
N LEU A 185 5.39 11.22 1.69
CA LEU A 185 5.55 12.38 2.58
C LEU A 185 4.39 13.36 2.37
N GLY A 186 3.82 13.92 3.44
CA GLY A 186 2.56 14.67 3.39
C GLY A 186 1.30 13.83 3.09
N GLY A 187 1.49 12.56 2.67
CA GLY A 187 0.50 11.54 2.34
C GLY A 187 0.14 10.60 3.48
N GLY A 188 0.57 10.89 4.72
CA GLY A 188 0.40 9.98 5.87
C GLY A 188 1.54 8.99 6.09
N ALA A 189 2.67 9.15 5.40
CA ALA A 189 3.91 8.44 5.77
C ALA A 189 4.34 8.80 7.19
N SER A 190 4.75 7.80 7.96
CA SER A 190 5.24 8.00 9.34
C SER A 190 6.77 8.00 9.46
N VAL A 191 7.47 7.49 8.44
CA VAL A 191 8.93 7.34 8.39
C VAL A 191 9.42 7.84 7.03
N ASN A 192 10.45 8.69 7.03
CA ASN A 192 11.13 9.13 5.82
C ASN A 192 12.27 8.18 5.43
N HIS A 193 11.91 6.98 4.98
CA HIS A 193 12.82 6.00 4.39
C HIS A 193 11.97 5.08 3.52
N LEU A 194 12.27 4.95 2.22
CA LEU A 194 11.46 4.24 1.24
C LEU A 194 10.99 2.86 1.74
N HIS A 195 9.67 2.75 1.90
CA HIS A 195 8.98 1.51 2.20
C HIS A 195 7.61 1.49 1.53
N LEU A 196 7.19 0.28 1.15
CA LEU A 196 5.81 -0.03 0.81
C LEU A 196 5.24 -0.96 1.90
N HIS A 197 3.94 -1.10 1.89
CA HIS A 197 3.18 -1.96 2.79
C HIS A 197 2.65 -3.16 2.01
N GLY A 198 2.59 -4.31 2.65
CA GLY A 198 1.76 -5.45 2.24
C GLY A 198 0.82 -5.80 3.38
N LEU A 199 -0.45 -6.06 3.09
CA LEU A 199 -1.43 -6.47 4.11
C LEU A 199 -2.60 -7.24 3.50
N TYR A 200 -3.20 -8.11 4.30
CA TYR A 200 -4.43 -8.81 3.95
C TYR A 200 -5.61 -8.02 4.53
N LEU A 201 -6.50 -7.52 3.67
CA LEU A 201 -7.83 -7.07 4.11
C LEU A 201 -8.84 -8.07 3.55
N ASP A 202 -9.43 -8.86 4.42
CA ASP A 202 -10.34 -9.94 4.04
C ASP A 202 -11.77 -9.45 3.75
N ARG A 203 -11.84 -8.47 2.82
CA ARG A 203 -13.04 -7.76 2.43
C ARG A 203 -12.93 -7.28 0.98
N PRO A 204 -14.00 -7.35 0.18
CA PRO A 204 -14.05 -6.65 -1.09
C PRO A 204 -14.05 -5.13 -0.88
N LEU A 205 -13.35 -4.40 -1.76
CA LEU A 205 -13.46 -2.96 -1.86
C LEU A 205 -14.23 -2.56 -3.14
N PRO A 206 -15.14 -1.57 -3.09
CA PRO A 206 -15.90 -1.14 -4.27
C PRO A 206 -15.03 -0.73 -5.47
N LEU A 207 -13.81 -0.28 -5.21
CA LEU A 207 -12.83 0.14 -6.21
C LEU A 207 -12.28 -1.00 -7.08
N GLU A 208 -12.50 -2.26 -6.69
CA GLU A 208 -11.97 -3.44 -7.39
C GLU A 208 -12.73 -3.76 -8.68
N GLU A 209 -14.02 -3.42 -8.73
CA GLU A 209 -14.92 -3.78 -9.84
C GLU A 209 -15.42 -2.54 -10.59
N ALA A 210 -15.39 -1.37 -9.95
CA ALA A 210 -15.97 -0.17 -10.52
C ALA A 210 -15.25 0.29 -11.81
N PRO A 211 -16.01 0.73 -12.83
CA PRO A 211 -15.43 1.24 -14.06
C PRO A 211 -14.72 2.59 -13.82
N ALA A 212 -13.72 2.88 -14.65
CA ALA A 212 -13.01 4.16 -14.66
C ALA A 212 -13.23 4.87 -15.99
N GLU A 213 -13.38 6.19 -15.93
CA GLU A 213 -13.46 7.06 -17.10
C GLU A 213 -12.09 7.14 -17.78
N PRO A 214 -11.92 6.71 -19.05
CA PRO A 214 -10.61 6.77 -19.71
C PRO A 214 -10.14 8.21 -19.87
N LEU A 215 -8.92 8.50 -19.40
CA LEU A 215 -8.25 9.79 -19.62
C LEU A 215 -7.15 9.68 -20.69
N GLY A 216 -6.66 8.47 -20.95
CA GLY A 216 -5.65 8.15 -21.95
C GLY A 216 -5.44 6.64 -22.05
N PRO A 217 -4.47 6.17 -22.85
CA PRO A 217 -4.27 4.73 -23.09
C PRO A 217 -3.85 3.95 -21.83
N ARG A 218 -3.23 4.62 -20.85
CA ARG A 218 -2.70 4.00 -19.62
C ARG A 218 -3.34 4.53 -18.33
N LEU A 219 -4.31 5.44 -18.44
CA LEU A 219 -4.84 6.19 -17.31
C LEU A 219 -6.36 6.28 -17.38
N GLY A 220 -7.03 5.91 -16.29
CA GLY A 220 -8.44 6.19 -16.07
C GLY A 220 -8.68 7.03 -14.81
N LEU A 221 -9.85 7.62 -14.68
CA LEU A 221 -10.34 8.29 -13.48
C LEU A 221 -11.43 7.42 -12.84
N LEU A 222 -11.10 6.84 -11.69
CA LEU A 222 -12.02 6.07 -10.88
C LEU A 222 -12.73 6.99 -9.88
N ARG A 223 -14.06 6.95 -9.84
CA ARG A 223 -14.88 7.75 -8.92
C ARG A 223 -15.52 6.96 -7.79
N ALA A 224 -15.44 5.63 -7.85
CA ALA A 224 -15.97 4.76 -6.83
C ALA A 224 -15.13 4.81 -5.54
N GLY A 225 -15.80 4.58 -4.40
CA GLY A 225 -15.17 4.64 -3.08
C GLY A 225 -15.26 6.03 -2.43
N PRO A 226 -14.51 6.25 -1.35
CA PRO A 226 -14.58 7.51 -0.61
C PRO A 226 -13.89 8.68 -1.32
N ALA A 227 -12.91 8.38 -2.17
CA ALA A 227 -12.03 9.35 -2.82
C ALA A 227 -11.76 8.94 -4.28
N PRO A 228 -11.92 9.86 -5.26
CA PRO A 228 -11.56 9.56 -6.63
C PRO A 228 -10.05 9.34 -6.79
N ALA A 229 -9.67 8.44 -7.68
CA ALA A 229 -8.28 8.04 -7.91
C ALA A 229 -7.96 7.96 -9.40
N PHE A 230 -6.70 8.19 -9.74
CA PHE A 230 -6.18 7.82 -11.05
C PHE A 230 -5.90 6.32 -11.06
N LEU A 231 -6.47 5.60 -12.03
CA LEU A 231 -6.37 4.16 -12.16
C LEU A 231 -5.42 3.79 -13.29
N PHE A 232 -4.41 2.99 -12.95
CA PHE A 232 -3.59 2.23 -13.88
C PHE A 232 -3.97 0.74 -13.77
N PHE A 233 -3.77 -0.01 -14.84
CA PHE A 233 -4.12 -1.43 -14.87
C PHE A 233 -3.01 -2.26 -15.46
N ALA A 234 -2.64 -3.34 -14.77
CA ALA A 234 -1.73 -4.36 -15.26
C ALA A 234 -2.51 -5.69 -15.43
N PRO A 235 -2.84 -6.10 -16.66
CA PRO A 235 -3.53 -7.37 -16.91
C PRO A 235 -2.68 -8.60 -16.57
N GLY A 236 -1.35 -8.45 -16.50
CA GLY A 236 -0.44 -9.54 -16.18
C GLY A 236 1.01 -9.08 -15.98
N PRO A 237 1.94 -10.03 -15.79
CA PRO A 237 3.34 -9.75 -15.43
C PRO A 237 4.08 -8.82 -16.40
N ALA A 238 3.79 -8.91 -17.70
CA ALA A 238 4.42 -8.09 -18.73
C ALA A 238 4.17 -6.58 -18.56
N GLU A 239 3.02 -6.18 -17.98
CA GLU A 239 2.67 -4.78 -17.80
C GLU A 239 3.16 -4.20 -16.45
N LEU A 240 3.72 -5.01 -15.55
CA LEU A 240 4.15 -4.52 -14.23
C LEU A 240 5.22 -3.44 -14.32
N GLU A 241 6.20 -3.60 -15.20
CA GLU A 241 7.27 -2.62 -15.36
C GLU A 241 6.77 -1.31 -16.02
N PRO A 242 6.08 -1.35 -17.17
CA PRO A 242 5.46 -0.15 -17.76
C PRO A 242 4.54 0.59 -16.77
N VAL A 243 3.67 -0.13 -16.05
CA VAL A 243 2.76 0.46 -15.06
C VAL A 243 3.54 1.07 -13.90
N SER A 244 4.55 0.38 -13.37
CA SER A 244 5.36 0.92 -12.27
C SER A 244 6.06 2.22 -12.65
N ARG A 245 6.63 2.29 -13.86
CA ARG A 245 7.26 3.52 -14.39
C ARG A 245 6.23 4.63 -14.58
N ALA A 246 5.05 4.33 -15.12
CA ALA A 246 3.98 5.30 -15.33
C ALA A 246 3.47 5.88 -14.01
N VAL A 247 3.21 5.04 -13.01
CA VAL A 247 2.76 5.47 -11.67
C VAL A 247 3.82 6.33 -10.99
N CYS A 248 5.11 5.98 -11.09
CA CYS A 248 6.18 6.78 -10.51
C CYS A 248 6.33 8.14 -11.20
N ARG A 249 6.30 8.19 -12.55
CA ARG A 249 6.29 9.46 -13.30
C ARG A 249 5.12 10.35 -12.90
N ALA A 250 3.93 9.77 -12.75
CA ALA A 250 2.77 10.51 -12.26
C ALA A 250 2.97 11.02 -10.83
N ALA A 251 3.45 10.18 -9.90
CA ALA A 251 3.73 10.58 -8.52
C ALA A 251 4.81 11.68 -8.42
N GLU A 252 5.84 11.65 -9.26
CA GLU A 252 6.85 12.70 -9.36
C GLU A 252 6.26 14.02 -9.84
N HIS A 253 5.37 13.98 -10.86
CA HIS A 253 4.62 15.15 -11.32
C HIS A 253 3.75 15.74 -10.22
N LEU A 254 3.00 14.90 -9.48
CA LEU A 254 2.23 15.34 -8.31
C LEU A 254 3.12 16.05 -7.29
N GLY A 255 4.27 15.46 -6.95
CA GLY A 255 5.22 16.08 -6.03
C GLY A 255 5.81 17.39 -6.55
N GLY A 256 6.00 17.52 -7.87
CA GLY A 256 6.40 18.78 -8.52
C GLY A 256 5.32 19.87 -8.46
N ALA A 257 4.05 19.46 -8.52
CA ALA A 257 2.88 20.33 -8.37
C ALA A 257 2.53 20.64 -6.89
N GLY A 258 3.34 20.20 -5.93
CA GLY A 258 3.08 20.43 -4.50
C GLY A 258 1.98 19.53 -3.90
N LEU A 259 1.67 18.41 -4.55
CA LEU A 259 0.67 17.45 -4.11
C LEU A 259 1.32 16.21 -3.49
N ALA A 260 0.76 15.77 -2.37
CA ALA A 260 1.09 14.46 -1.79
C ALA A 260 0.36 13.36 -2.55
N CYS A 261 0.86 12.12 -2.41
CA CYS A 261 0.22 10.96 -3.02
C CYS A 261 0.17 9.73 -2.11
N ASN A 262 -0.81 8.88 -2.43
CA ASN A 262 -0.97 7.53 -1.89
C ASN A 262 -1.16 6.57 -3.06
N VAL A 263 -0.63 5.36 -2.95
CA VAL A 263 -0.79 4.31 -3.96
C VAL A 263 -1.30 3.03 -3.33
N LEU A 264 -2.37 2.46 -3.87
CA LEU A 264 -2.85 1.11 -3.54
C LEU A 264 -2.74 0.25 -4.79
N ALA A 265 -2.26 -0.97 -4.67
CA ALA A 265 -2.51 -2.00 -5.68
C ALA A 265 -3.34 -3.14 -5.09
N THR A 266 -4.35 -3.56 -5.84
CA THR A 266 -5.28 -4.63 -5.48
C THR A 266 -5.64 -5.45 -6.72
N ARG A 267 -6.02 -6.71 -6.51
CA ARG A 267 -6.65 -7.50 -7.58
C ARG A 267 -8.02 -6.92 -7.91
N GLY A 268 -8.41 -6.95 -9.17
CA GLY A 268 -9.72 -6.46 -9.60
C GLY A 268 -9.95 -6.55 -11.10
N GLU A 269 -11.13 -6.09 -11.52
CA GLU A 269 -11.58 -6.08 -12.90
C GLU A 269 -10.81 -5.06 -13.76
N PRO A 270 -10.80 -5.22 -15.09
CA PRO A 270 -10.32 -4.20 -16.01
C PRO A 270 -11.00 -2.83 -15.81
N PRO A 271 -10.38 -1.71 -16.23
CA PRO A 271 -10.95 -0.36 -16.09
C PRO A 271 -12.31 -0.16 -16.75
N ALA A 272 -12.64 -0.94 -17.78
CA ALA A 272 -13.94 -0.91 -18.45
C ALA A 272 -15.07 -1.55 -17.62
N GLY A 273 -14.74 -2.22 -16.51
CA GLY A 273 -15.69 -2.89 -15.62
C GLY A 273 -15.91 -4.37 -15.96
N PRO A 274 -16.82 -5.05 -15.22
CA PRO A 274 -17.10 -6.47 -15.40
C PRO A 274 -17.60 -6.78 -16.81
N GLY A 275 -17.14 -7.89 -17.39
CA GLY A 275 -17.62 -8.38 -18.70
C GLY A 275 -17.02 -7.70 -19.93
N ALA A 276 -16.12 -6.73 -19.76
CA ALA A 276 -15.46 -6.00 -20.86
C ALA A 276 -14.42 -6.81 -21.68
N GLY A 277 -14.28 -8.11 -21.40
CA GLY A 277 -13.23 -8.96 -21.97
C GLY A 277 -11.87 -8.74 -21.29
N GLY A 278 -11.12 -9.83 -21.07
CA GLY A 278 -9.87 -9.82 -20.30
C GLY A 278 -10.07 -10.26 -18.84
N GLY A 279 -9.09 -11.00 -18.32
CA GLY A 279 -9.13 -11.52 -16.94
C GLY A 279 -8.83 -10.45 -15.89
N ARG A 280 -9.08 -10.77 -14.62
CA ARG A 280 -8.71 -9.93 -13.47
C ARG A 280 -7.22 -9.66 -13.46
N GLY A 281 -6.84 -8.41 -13.20
CA GLY A 281 -5.46 -7.95 -13.16
C GLY A 281 -5.15 -7.23 -11.85
N LEU A 282 -4.08 -6.45 -11.85
CA LEU A 282 -3.79 -5.49 -10.79
C LEU A 282 -4.29 -4.11 -11.17
N ARG A 283 -5.12 -3.55 -10.29
CA ARG A 283 -5.56 -2.16 -10.31
C ARG A 283 -4.61 -1.38 -9.42
N VAL A 284 -3.88 -0.42 -9.97
CA VAL A 284 -2.97 0.47 -9.23
C VAL A 284 -3.60 1.85 -9.18
N LEU A 285 -4.05 2.24 -7.99
CA LEU A 285 -4.75 3.49 -7.72
C LEU A 285 -3.78 4.51 -7.17
N LEU A 286 -3.74 5.70 -7.78
CA LEU A 286 -2.96 6.85 -7.34
C LEU A 286 -3.92 7.96 -6.91
N TRP A 287 -3.91 8.29 -5.62
CA TRP A 287 -4.64 9.45 -5.10
C TRP A 287 -3.72 10.66 -5.05
N ALA A 288 -4.16 11.76 -5.66
CA ALA A 288 -3.56 13.08 -5.47
C ALA A 288 -4.29 13.80 -4.34
N ARG A 289 -3.54 14.40 -3.40
CA ARG A 289 -4.13 15.10 -2.25
C ARG A 289 -3.27 16.28 -1.80
N ARG A 290 -3.91 17.22 -1.11
CA ARG A 290 -3.20 18.31 -0.43
C ARG A 290 -2.31 17.70 0.66
N PRO A 291 -1.05 18.14 0.79
CA PRO A 291 -0.15 17.60 1.80
C PRO A 291 -0.63 17.94 3.21
N LEU A 292 -0.43 17.01 4.12
CA LEU A 292 -0.64 17.20 5.55
C LEU A 292 0.69 17.02 6.28
N PHE A 293 1.19 18.09 6.88
CA PHE A 293 2.41 18.08 7.69
C PHE A 293 2.05 18.27 9.17
N GLY A 294 2.52 17.36 10.02
CA GLY A 294 2.24 17.37 11.45
C GLY A 294 0.81 16.95 11.83
N PRO A 295 0.50 16.82 13.13
CA PRO A 295 -0.85 16.55 13.61
C PRO A 295 -1.72 17.80 13.47
N LYS A 296 -2.88 17.68 12.81
CA LYS A 296 -3.93 18.70 12.88
C LYS A 296 -4.79 18.48 14.12
N ALA A 297 -5.04 19.55 14.86
CA ALA A 297 -6.08 19.58 15.87
C ALA A 297 -7.45 19.46 15.20
N GLY A 298 -8.32 18.55 15.67
CA GLY A 298 -9.73 18.47 15.27
C GLY A 298 -10.10 17.42 14.21
N GLU A 299 -9.14 16.69 13.62
CA GLU A 299 -9.48 15.54 12.77
C GLU A 299 -9.81 14.29 13.61
N PRO A 300 -10.90 13.56 13.31
CA PRO A 300 -11.32 12.41 14.11
C PRO A 300 -10.36 11.21 13.97
N PHE A 301 -9.72 11.08 12.81
CA PHE A 301 -8.72 10.05 12.52
C PHE A 301 -7.78 10.54 11.42
N ALA A 302 -6.60 9.91 11.29
CA ALA A 302 -5.64 10.26 10.25
C ALA A 302 -6.04 9.66 8.91
N VAL A 303 -6.05 10.46 7.85
CA VAL A 303 -6.32 10.00 6.48
C VAL A 303 -5.01 9.68 5.76
N ALA A 304 -4.83 8.41 5.43
CA ALA A 304 -3.73 7.84 4.66
C ALA A 304 -4.31 6.83 3.65
N LEU A 305 -3.56 5.78 3.31
CA LEU A 305 -3.96 4.82 2.28
C LEU A 305 -5.27 4.07 2.58
N CYS A 306 -5.43 3.53 3.78
CA CYS A 306 -6.59 2.67 4.11
C CYS A 306 -7.89 3.46 4.02
N GLU A 307 -7.88 4.69 4.52
CA GLU A 307 -9.05 5.54 4.59
C GLU A 307 -9.49 5.95 3.17
N LEU A 308 -8.53 6.25 2.29
CA LEU A 308 -8.78 6.50 0.86
C LEU A 308 -9.33 5.27 0.12
N ALA A 309 -9.01 4.07 0.60
CA ALA A 309 -9.52 2.81 0.04
C ALA A 309 -10.88 2.38 0.62
N GLY A 310 -11.34 3.02 1.70
CA GLY A 310 -12.63 2.73 2.35
C GLY A 310 -12.54 1.91 3.64
N LEU A 311 -11.34 1.68 4.18
CA LEU A 311 -11.10 1.08 5.49
C LEU A 311 -10.69 2.17 6.49
N LEU A 312 -11.38 2.26 7.61
CA LEU A 312 -11.18 3.24 8.67
C LEU A 312 -10.64 2.53 9.93
N PRO A 313 -9.33 2.51 10.17
CA PRO A 313 -8.73 2.13 11.44
C PRO A 313 -8.98 3.25 12.46
N LEU A 314 -9.92 3.01 13.38
CA LEU A 314 -10.37 4.00 14.36
C LEU A 314 -9.64 3.82 15.70
N PRO A 315 -9.26 4.93 16.35
CA PRO A 315 -8.35 4.90 17.48
C PRO A 315 -8.99 4.64 18.84
N ASN A 316 -10.31 4.77 18.97
CA ASN A 316 -11.01 4.64 20.24
C ASN A 316 -12.48 4.21 20.04
N GLU A 317 -13.02 3.58 21.07
CA GLU A 317 -14.39 3.05 21.07
C GLU A 317 -15.47 4.12 20.85
N PRO A 318 -15.43 5.33 21.47
CA PRO A 318 -16.44 6.36 21.22
C PRO A 318 -16.56 6.74 19.74
N LEU A 319 -15.43 6.99 19.07
CA LEU A 319 -15.46 7.31 17.64
C LEU A 319 -15.90 6.10 16.82
N TYR A 320 -15.44 4.90 17.15
CA TYR A 320 -15.85 3.67 16.48
C TYR A 320 -17.35 3.46 16.54
N ARG A 321 -17.99 3.72 17.68
CA ARG A 321 -19.43 3.59 17.86
C ARG A 321 -20.20 4.66 17.10
N ASP A 322 -19.77 5.92 17.21
CA ASP A 322 -20.61 7.07 16.86
C ASP A 322 -20.37 7.63 15.45
N ILE A 323 -19.23 7.31 14.81
CA ILE A 323 -18.93 7.83 13.47
C ILE A 323 -19.96 7.35 12.43
N THR A 324 -20.45 8.30 11.65
CA THR A 324 -21.30 8.06 10.48
C THR A 324 -20.49 8.04 9.20
N GLU A 325 -21.02 7.41 8.15
CA GLU A 325 -20.35 7.41 6.84
C GLU A 325 -20.16 8.85 6.31
N ALA A 326 -21.14 9.73 6.50
CA ALA A 326 -21.06 11.13 6.08
C ALA A 326 -19.89 11.88 6.76
N GLN A 327 -19.70 11.68 8.06
CA GLN A 327 -18.58 12.29 8.80
C GLN A 327 -17.23 11.74 8.32
N ALA A 328 -17.13 10.42 8.12
CA ALA A 328 -15.90 9.80 7.60
C ALA A 328 -15.57 10.31 6.19
N LEU A 329 -16.55 10.39 5.30
CA LEU A 329 -16.38 10.92 3.95
C LEU A 329 -15.97 12.40 3.97
N SER A 330 -16.56 13.21 4.84
CA SER A 330 -16.15 14.61 5.02
C SER A 330 -14.68 14.71 5.45
N ALA A 331 -14.28 13.91 6.46
CA ALA A 331 -12.91 13.87 6.95
C ALA A 331 -11.89 13.39 5.90
N ILE A 332 -12.28 12.48 5.00
CA ILE A 332 -11.45 12.02 3.87
C ILE A 332 -11.35 13.10 2.79
N ARG A 333 -12.49 13.65 2.36
CA ARG A 333 -12.59 14.51 1.18
C ARG A 333 -12.01 15.90 1.37
N GLN A 334 -11.91 16.40 2.60
CA GLN A 334 -11.26 17.69 2.89
C GLN A 334 -9.78 17.75 2.44
N HIS A 335 -9.13 16.59 2.28
CA HIS A 335 -7.75 16.48 1.84
C HIS A 335 -7.60 16.38 0.32
N LEU A 336 -8.69 16.17 -0.40
CA LEU A 336 -8.67 15.90 -1.83
C LEU A 336 -8.74 17.18 -2.66
N LEU A 337 -8.43 17.04 -3.94
CA LEU A 337 -8.61 18.12 -4.90
C LEU A 337 -10.10 18.29 -5.23
N PRO A 338 -10.60 19.54 -5.34
CA PRO A 338 -11.88 19.82 -5.96
C PRO A 338 -11.97 19.23 -7.37
N GLU A 339 -13.18 18.86 -7.79
CA GLU A 339 -13.42 18.19 -9.08
C GLU A 339 -12.80 18.91 -10.30
N PRO A 340 -12.86 20.25 -10.45
CA PRO A 340 -12.23 20.92 -11.58
C PRO A 340 -10.69 20.78 -11.58
N GLU A 341 -10.05 20.91 -10.41
CA GLU A 341 -8.60 20.74 -10.26
C GLU A 341 -8.19 19.29 -10.57
N LEU A 342 -8.97 18.31 -10.10
CA LEU A 342 -8.71 16.90 -10.35
C LEU A 342 -8.79 16.55 -11.85
N ARG A 343 -9.76 17.11 -12.58
CA ARG A 343 -9.90 16.89 -14.03
C ARG A 343 -8.74 17.51 -14.81
N LEU A 344 -8.35 18.74 -14.46
CA LEU A 344 -7.19 19.42 -15.07
C LEU A 344 -5.92 18.58 -14.87
N LEU A 345 -5.68 18.14 -13.63
CA LEU A 345 -4.58 17.26 -13.29
C LEU A 345 -4.63 15.94 -14.07
N GLY A 346 -5.81 15.35 -14.23
CA GLY A 346 -5.99 14.14 -15.04
C GLY A 346 -5.57 14.33 -16.50
N GLY A 347 -5.90 15.48 -17.11
CA GLY A 347 -5.47 15.83 -18.46
C GLY A 347 -3.96 16.11 -18.59
N GLU A 348 -3.33 16.64 -17.54
CA GLU A 348 -1.87 16.78 -17.47
C GLU A 348 -1.18 15.41 -17.40
N LEU A 349 -1.64 14.54 -16.51
CA LEU A 349 -1.09 13.19 -16.35
C LEU A 349 -1.30 12.36 -17.62
N ALA A 350 -2.45 12.47 -18.28
CA ALA A 350 -2.71 11.77 -19.53
C ALA A 350 -1.72 12.17 -20.64
N ARG A 351 -1.41 13.47 -20.78
CA ARG A 351 -0.39 13.96 -21.71
C ARG A 351 1.01 13.47 -21.34
N LEU A 352 1.41 13.64 -20.09
CA LEU A 352 2.70 13.19 -19.56
C LEU A 352 2.97 11.70 -19.81
N LEU A 353 1.94 10.87 -19.81
CA LEU A 353 2.03 9.42 -19.97
C LEU A 353 1.80 8.94 -21.41
N GLY A 354 1.31 9.83 -22.29
CA GLY A 354 1.17 9.57 -23.72
C GLY A 354 2.46 9.81 -24.51
N ASP A 355 3.35 10.65 -23.98
CA ASP A 355 4.70 10.94 -24.48
C ASP A 355 5.75 9.91 -24.00
#